data_AF-A0A5C8J1U9-F1
#
_entry.id   AF-A0A5C8J1U9-F1
#
_cell.length_a   1.000
_cell.length_b   1.000
_cell.length_c   1.000
_cell.angle_alpha   90.00
_cell.angle_beta   90.00
_cell.angle_gamma   90.00
#
_symmetry.space_group_name_H-M   'P 1'
#
loop_
_entity.id
_entity.type
_entity.pdbx_description
1 polymer ?
#
loop_
_entity_poly.entity_id
_entity_poly.type
_entity_poly.pdbx_seq_one_letter_code
_entity_poly.pdbx_strand_id
1 'polypeptide(L)' 'MSALPFLSEDEVDTLCKPLTQRAAQLRKLCSLLGVKELPRRPDGFPLVGRKMAEAKLNHDKPIQPGQFNWSK' A
#
# COMPACT_ATOMS: atom_id res chain seq x y z
N MET A 1 17.66 14.71 7.70
CA MET A 1 17.61 13.45 6.95
C MET A 1 16.61 13.61 5.82
N SER A 2 17.09 13.82 4.60
CA SER A 2 16.26 13.90 3.40
C SER A 2 15.64 12.52 3.14
N ALA A 3 14.37 12.36 3.50
CA ALA A 3 13.60 11.17 3.17
C ALA A 3 13.65 10.95 1.66
N LEU A 4 14.09 9.77 1.23
CA LEU A 4 13.99 9.40 -0.18
C LEU A 4 12.52 9.55 -0.62
N PRO A 5 12.26 10.05 -1.84
CA PRO A 5 10.90 10.23 -2.33
C PRO A 5 10.12 8.91 -2.41
N PHE A 6 10.83 7.77 -2.37
CA PHE A 6 10.28 6.42 -2.44
C PHE A 6 10.61 5.61 -1.19
N LEU A 7 9.73 4.67 -0.85
CA LEU A 7 9.97 3.69 0.21
C LEU A 7 11.14 2.75 -0.17
N SER A 8 11.93 2.39 0.82
CA SER A 8 12.95 1.34 0.66
C SER A 8 12.33 -0.06 0.66
N GLU A 9 13.12 -1.05 0.26
CA GLU A 9 12.73 -2.46 0.29
C GLU A 9 12.32 -2.91 1.70
N ASP A 10 13.12 -2.56 2.71
CA ASP A 10 12.85 -2.88 4.11
C ASP A 10 11.55 -2.23 4.63
N GLU A 11 11.26 -1.01 4.20
CA GLU A 11 10.02 -0.31 4.55
C GLU A 11 8.80 -0.97 3.91
N VAL A 12 8.92 -1.35 2.62
CA VAL A 12 7.89 -2.11 1.91
C VAL A 12 7.66 -3.47 2.58
N ASP A 13 8.73 -4.17 2.93
CA ASP A 13 8.67 -5.47 3.59
C ASP A 13 8.02 -5.35 4.96
N THR A 14 8.35 -4.32 5.72
CA THR A 14 7.74 -4.05 7.02
C THR A 14 6.25 -3.75 6.91
N LEU A 15 5.83 -2.93 5.92
CA LEU A 15 4.42 -2.62 5.67
C LEU A 15 3.61 -3.84 5.20
N CYS A 16 4.26 -4.77 4.52
CA CYS A 16 3.57 -5.93 3.94
C CYS A 16 3.61 -7.18 4.83
N LYS A 17 4.24 -7.17 6.01
CA LYS A 17 4.27 -8.36 6.89
C LYS A 17 2.85 -8.89 7.18
N PRO A 18 2.62 -10.22 7.11
CA PRO A 18 3.59 -11.31 6.94
C PRO A 18 3.90 -11.72 5.48
N LEU A 19 3.45 -10.95 4.48
CA LEU A 19 3.62 -11.30 3.07
C LEU A 19 5.09 -11.21 2.64
N THR A 20 5.65 -12.32 2.18
CA THR A 20 7.02 -12.41 1.63
C THR A 20 7.06 -12.42 0.10
N GLN A 21 5.96 -12.79 -0.55
CA GLN A 21 5.88 -12.86 -2.01
C GLN A 21 5.73 -11.46 -2.62
N ARG A 22 6.69 -11.02 -3.44
CA ARG A 22 6.72 -9.69 -4.08
C ARG A 22 5.43 -9.36 -4.84
N ALA A 23 4.87 -10.32 -5.58
CA ALA A 23 3.60 -10.13 -6.29
C ALA A 23 2.41 -9.89 -5.35
N ALA A 24 2.40 -10.55 -4.19
CA ALA A 24 1.34 -10.39 -3.20
C ALA A 24 1.48 -9.06 -2.43
N GLN A 25 2.72 -8.64 -2.14
CA GLN A 25 3.04 -7.32 -1.59
C GLN A 25 2.55 -6.21 -2.54
N LEU A 26 2.80 -6.35 -3.84
CA LEU A 26 2.29 -5.44 -4.87
C LEU A 26 0.76 -5.31 -4.84
N ARG A 27 0.03 -6.43 -4.81
CA ARG A 27 -1.44 -6.43 -4.73
C ARG A 27 -1.94 -5.77 -3.46
N LYS A 28 -1.29 -6.07 -2.32
CA LYS A 28 -1.60 -5.47 -1.02
C LYS A 28 -1.39 -3.96 -1.06
N LEU A 29 -0.26 -3.50 -1.60
CA LEU A 29 0.04 -2.07 -1.75
C LEU A 29 -0.92 -1.37 -2.70
N CYS A 30 -1.27 -1.99 -3.84
CA CYS A 30 -2.30 -1.48 -4.74
C CYS A 30 -3.64 -1.31 -4.01
N SER A 31 -4.04 -2.31 -3.22
CA SER A 31 -5.27 -2.25 -2.41
C SER A 31 -5.21 -1.16 -1.34
N LEU A 32 -4.08 -1.00 -0.64
CA LEU A 32 -3.90 0.01 0.41
C LEU A 32 -3.89 1.43 -0.17
N LEU A 33 -3.25 1.61 -1.32
CA LEU A 33 -3.13 2.90 -1.97
C LEU A 33 -4.37 3.25 -2.82
N GLY A 34 -5.25 2.27 -3.06
CA GLY A 34 -6.43 2.43 -3.90
C GLY A 34 -6.10 2.63 -5.38
N VAL A 35 -4.97 2.09 -5.83
CA VAL A 35 -4.50 2.18 -7.21
C VAL A 35 -4.64 0.84 -7.92
N LYS A 36 -4.93 0.87 -9.21
CA LYS A 36 -5.13 -0.36 -10.01
C LYS A 36 -3.82 -1.11 -10.21
N GLU A 37 -2.74 -0.37 -10.49
CA GLU A 37 -1.39 -0.89 -10.64
C GLU A 37 -0.36 0.11 -10.14
N LEU A 38 0.77 -0.40 -9.63
CA LEU A 38 1.94 0.39 -9.26
C LEU A 38 3.07 0.13 -10.26
N PRO A 39 3.80 1.18 -10.68
CA PRO A 39 5.01 0.99 -11.48
C PRO A 39 6.03 0.16 -10.69
N ARG A 40 6.77 -0.68 -11.41
CA ARG A 40 7.83 -1.52 -10.84
C ARG A 40 9.19 -0.92 -11.17
N ARG A 41 10.11 -0.98 -10.23
CA ARG A 41 11.52 -0.74 -10.47
C ARG A 41 12.09 -1.90 -11.32
N PRO A 42 13.15 -1.69 -12.13
CA PRO A 42 13.88 -2.79 -12.78
C PRO A 42 14.29 -3.92 -11.83
N ASP A 43 14.49 -3.63 -10.54
CA ASP A 43 14.79 -4.62 -9.50
C ASP A 43 13.58 -5.49 -9.08
N GLY A 44 12.39 -5.23 -9.64
CA GLY A 44 11.16 -5.98 -9.35
C GLY A 44 10.32 -5.44 -8.18
N PHE A 45 10.81 -4.41 -7.48
CA PHE A 45 10.11 -3.80 -6.34
C PHE A 45 9.04 -2.78 -6.76
N PRO A 46 7.92 -2.68 -6.02
CA PRO A 46 6.91 -1.66 -6.23
C PRO A 46 7.48 -0.26 -5.95
N LEU A 47 7.32 0.65 -6.90
CA LEU A 47 7.76 2.03 -6.77
C LEU A 47 6.69 2.84 -6.02
N VAL A 48 6.75 2.79 -4.69
CA VAL A 48 5.80 3.49 -3.81
C VAL A 48 6.40 4.80 -3.33
N GLY A 49 5.77 5.92 -3.68
CA GLY A 49 6.15 7.23 -3.15
C GLY A 49 5.85 7.33 -1.66
N ARG A 50 6.82 7.77 -0.85
CA ARG A 50 6.66 7.85 0.61
C ARG A 50 5.47 8.74 1.00
N LYS A 51 5.33 9.91 0.36
CA LYS A 51 4.19 10.82 0.55
C LYS A 51 2.84 10.15 0.25
N MET A 52 2.79 9.25 -0.73
CA MET A 52 1.56 8.56 -1.13
C MET A 52 1.17 7.50 -0.11
N ALA A 53 2.15 6.76 0.41
CA ALA A 53 1.95 5.80 1.50
C ALA A 53 1.53 6.49 2.81
N GLU A 54 2.23 7.55 3.20
CA GLU A 54 1.93 8.32 4.42
C GLU A 54 0.56 9.00 4.33
N ALA A 55 0.21 9.62 3.20
CA ALA A 55 -1.08 10.27 3.03
C ALA A 55 -2.24 9.28 3.19
N LYS A 56 -2.09 8.04 2.72
CA LYS A 56 -3.13 7.00 2.84
C LYS A 56 -3.16 6.37 4.23
N LEU A 57 -1.99 6.05 4.81
CA LEU A 57 -1.90 5.50 6.16
C LEU A 57 -2.47 6.48 7.21
N ASN A 58 -2.28 7.79 7.00
CA ASN A 58 -2.85 8.83 7.87
C ASN A 58 -4.33 9.14 7.57
N HIS A 59 -4.80 8.87 6.34
CA HIS A 59 -6.22 9.02 5.96
C HIS A 59 -7.05 7.74 6.14
N ASP A 60 -6.48 6.66 6.65
CA ASP A 60 -7.20 5.46 7.08
C ASP A 60 -7.99 5.74 8.38
N LYS A 61 -8.88 6.73 8.33
CA LYS A 61 -10.16 6.60 9.01
C LYS A 61 -10.95 5.58 8.19
N PRO A 62 -11.46 4.51 8.82
CA PRO A 62 -12.13 3.45 8.09
C PRO A 62 -13.29 4.05 7.31
N ILE A 63 -13.28 3.88 5.99
CA ILE A 63 -14.52 3.94 5.21
C ILE A 63 -15.35 2.79 5.79
N GLN A 64 -16.30 3.14 6.66
CA GLN A 64 -17.26 2.19 7.20
C GLN A 64 -17.85 1.43 6.01
N PRO A 65 -17.76 0.09 5.94
CA PRO A 65 -18.52 -0.63 4.94
C PRO A 65 -19.98 -0.28 5.21
N GLY A 66 -20.60 0.41 4.24
CA GLY A 66 -21.98 0.83 4.33
C GLY A 66 -22.83 -0.34 4.82
N GLN A 67 -23.64 -0.07 5.84
CA GLN A 67 -24.60 -0.99 6.42
C GLN A 67 -25.32 -1.76 5.31
N PHE A 68 -24.95 -3.02 5.10
CA PHE A 68 -25.73 -3.89 4.24
C PHE A 68 -26.96 -4.32 5.06
N ASN A 69 -28.05 -3.57 4.91
CA ASN A 69 -29.35 -3.86 5.52
C ASN A 69 -30.01 -5.01 4.75
N TRP A 70 -29.96 -6.23 5.32
CA TRP A 70 -30.96 -7.25 5.02
C TRP A 70 -32.24 -6.91 5.80
N SER A 71 -33.00 -5.91 5.36
CA SER A 71 -34.30 -5.64 5.96
C SER A 71 -35.38 -6.52 5.31
N LYS A 72 -35.78 -7.52 6.10
CA LYS A 72 -37.01 -8.34 6.11
C LYS A 72 -37.44 -9.06 4.84
#